data_AF-A0A815WR22-F1
#
_entry.id   AF-A0A815WR22-F1
#
_cell.length_a   1.000
_cell.length_b   1.000
_cell.length_c   1.000
_cell.angle_alpha   90.00
_cell.angle_beta   90.00
_cell.angle_gamma   90.00
#
_symmetry.space_group_name_H-M   'P 1'
#
loop_
_entity.id
_entity.type
_entity.pdbx_description
1 polymer ?
#
loop_
_entity_poly.entity_id
_entity_poly.type
_entity_poly.pdbx_seq_one_letter_code
_entity_poly.pdbx_strand_id
1 'polypeptide(L)'
;MTHLSDDSEDDEKLPPRVDRFDVDRSERYFIGKDYGNYYKKDFEHVDEYDKGIISSIQFLYDRRTSFILDFLDRTKTPRLPWHDQGMVLAGEVARDLARHFISRWNIHKVLTVEYSIAQ
;
A
#
# COMPACT_ATOMS: atom_id res chain seq x y z
N MET A 1 24.31 -35.91 7.81
CA MET A 1 24.78 -34.63 8.38
C MET A 1 25.41 -33.86 7.24
N THR A 2 24.57 -33.20 6.44
CA THR A 2 24.97 -32.44 5.25
C THR A 2 25.42 -31.05 5.72
N HIS A 3 26.70 -30.74 5.50
CA HIS A 3 27.25 -29.40 5.66
C HIS A 3 26.49 -28.46 4.71
N LEU A 4 25.67 -27.57 5.28
CA LEU A 4 25.23 -26.36 4.59
C LEU A 4 26.44 -25.42 4.56
N SER A 5 26.93 -25.11 3.37
CA SER A 5 27.86 -24.01 3.15
C SER A 5 27.18 -22.71 3.56
N ASP A 6 27.90 -21.93 4.36
CA ASP A 6 27.53 -20.61 4.82
C ASP A 6 27.72 -19.64 3.64
N ASP A 7 26.66 -19.42 2.86
CA ASP A 7 26.66 -18.47 1.73
C ASP A 7 26.52 -17.02 2.26
N SER A 8 27.42 -16.60 3.16
CA SER A 8 27.36 -15.29 3.82
C SER A 8 28.23 -14.22 3.17
N GLU A 9 28.65 -14.39 1.91
CA GLU A 9 29.48 -13.43 1.21
C GLU A 9 28.93 -13.23 -0.20
N ASP A 10 28.02 -12.24 -0.36
CA ASP A 10 27.85 -11.41 -1.57
C ASP A 10 26.64 -10.43 -1.43
N ASP A 11 26.45 -9.84 -0.24
CA ASP A 11 25.69 -8.59 -0.11
C ASP A 11 26.57 -7.40 -0.57
N GLU A 12 27.06 -7.47 -1.82
CA GLU A 12 27.73 -6.36 -2.48
C GLU A 12 26.69 -5.25 -2.70
N LYS A 13 26.63 -4.34 -1.71
CA LYS A 13 25.92 -3.05 -1.68
C LYS A 13 25.16 -2.72 -2.95
N LEU A 14 23.94 -3.24 -3.04
CA LEU A 14 22.92 -2.64 -3.90
C LEU A 14 22.90 -1.13 -3.60
N PRO A 15 22.85 -0.25 -4.63
CA PRO A 15 22.67 1.17 -4.37
C PRO A 15 21.47 1.32 -3.43
N PRO A 16 21.50 2.23 -2.44
CA PRO A 16 20.38 2.39 -1.53
C PRO A 16 19.14 2.50 -2.39
N ARG A 17 18.19 1.58 -2.18
CA ARG A 17 16.93 1.60 -2.91
C ARG A 17 16.41 3.01 -2.65
N VAL A 18 16.42 3.85 -3.69
CA VAL A 18 15.81 5.18 -3.61
C VAL A 18 14.32 4.90 -3.71
N ASP A 19 13.79 4.26 -2.69
CA ASP A 19 12.38 4.14 -2.53
C ASP A 19 11.87 5.59 -2.48
N ARG A 20 10.94 5.89 -3.37
CA ARG A 20 10.41 7.24 -3.60
C ARG A 20 9.84 7.86 -2.31
N PHE A 21 9.59 7.05 -1.30
CA PHE A 21 8.93 7.36 -0.04
C PHE A 21 9.87 7.29 1.18
N ASP A 22 11.15 6.95 1.02
CA ASP A 22 12.16 6.76 2.10
C ASP A 22 11.58 6.00 3.32
N VAL A 23 10.84 4.91 3.06
CA VAL A 23 10.09 4.10 4.03
C VAL A 23 11.03 3.47 5.05
N ASP A 24 12.24 3.10 4.65
CA ASP A 24 13.26 2.52 5.54
C ASP A 24 13.70 3.48 6.66
N ARG A 25 13.47 4.80 6.50
CA ARG A 25 13.72 5.81 7.52
C ARG A 25 12.45 6.33 8.20
N SER A 26 11.28 5.83 7.82
CA SER A 26 10.02 6.21 8.45
C SER A 26 9.92 5.56 9.84
N GLU A 27 9.95 6.38 10.89
CA GLU A 27 9.62 5.95 12.27
C GLU A 27 8.12 5.61 12.46
N ARG A 28 7.32 5.62 11.38
CA ARG A 28 5.85 5.49 11.41
C ARG A 28 5.39 4.24 10.65
N TYR A 29 4.54 3.44 11.30
CA TYR A 29 3.91 2.25 10.70
C TYR A 29 2.80 2.58 9.67
N PHE A 30 1.99 3.60 9.95
CA PHE A 30 0.87 4.01 9.08
C PHE A 30 1.22 5.34 8.43
N ILE A 31 1.46 5.36 7.12
CA ILE A 31 2.02 6.53 6.44
C ILE A 31 0.90 7.31 5.72
N GLY A 32 0.81 8.61 5.99
CA GLY A 32 -0.17 9.52 5.39
C GLY A 32 -1.61 9.03 5.45
N LYS A 33 -2.21 8.77 4.28
CA LYS A 33 -3.60 8.34 4.14
C LYS A 33 -3.89 6.99 4.82
N ASP A 34 -2.89 6.16 5.10
CA ASP A 34 -3.07 4.91 5.84
C ASP A 34 -3.37 5.13 7.34
N TYR A 35 -3.11 6.33 7.87
CA TYR A 35 -3.55 6.71 9.21
C TYR A 35 -4.99 7.22 9.17
N GLY A 36 -5.94 6.29 9.31
CA GLY A 36 -7.37 6.58 9.19
C GLY A 36 -8.18 6.46 10.49
N ASN A 37 -9.29 7.19 10.54
CA ASN A 37 -10.37 7.01 11.50
C ASN A 37 -11.71 7.38 10.84
N TYR A 38 -12.37 6.37 10.24
CA TYR A 38 -13.57 6.57 9.41
C TYR A 38 -14.80 7.07 10.19
N TYR A 39 -14.81 6.98 11.52
CA TYR A 39 -15.86 7.62 12.35
C TYR A 39 -15.67 9.13 12.50
N LYS A 40 -14.44 9.63 12.28
CA LYS A 40 -14.11 11.04 12.39
C LYS A 40 -14.06 11.72 11.03
N LYS A 41 -13.48 11.04 10.04
CA LYS A 41 -13.32 11.56 8.69
C LYS A 41 -13.11 10.42 7.71
N ASP A 42 -13.81 10.47 6.59
CA ASP A 42 -13.63 9.52 5.49
C ASP A 42 -12.38 9.88 4.65
N PHE A 43 -11.98 8.98 3.75
CA PHE A 43 -10.87 9.22 2.84
C PHE A 43 -11.18 10.38 1.89
N GLU A 44 -10.24 11.31 1.80
CA GLU A 44 -10.30 12.45 0.89
C GLU A 44 -9.01 12.52 0.07
N HIS A 45 -9.12 12.98 -1.18
CA HIS A 45 -7.96 13.26 -2.04
C HIS A 45 -7.00 12.05 -2.14
N VAL A 46 -7.57 10.86 -2.42
CA VAL A 46 -6.84 9.58 -2.46
C VAL A 46 -5.84 9.54 -3.62
N ASP A 47 -6.16 10.23 -4.71
CA ASP A 47 -5.26 10.46 -5.84
C ASP A 47 -4.01 11.26 -5.45
N GLU A 48 -4.04 11.96 -4.32
CA GLU A 48 -2.95 12.80 -3.81
C GLU A 48 -2.03 12.07 -2.82
N TYR A 49 -1.93 10.74 -2.93
CA TYR A 49 -1.11 9.92 -2.05
C TYR A 49 0.40 10.20 -2.17
N ASP A 50 0.87 10.78 -3.27
CA ASP A 50 2.30 11.07 -3.51
C ASP A 50 2.63 12.57 -3.56
N LYS A 51 1.64 13.46 -3.47
CA LYS A 51 1.83 14.93 -3.62
C LYS A 51 2.66 15.57 -2.51
N GLY A 52 2.81 14.90 -1.36
CA GLY A 52 3.73 15.33 -0.30
C GLY A 52 5.20 15.39 -0.75
N ILE A 53 5.56 14.80 -1.90
CA ILE A 53 6.93 14.70 -2.43
C ILE A 53 7.28 15.88 -3.36
N ILE A 54 6.30 16.59 -3.93
CA ILE A 54 6.52 17.48 -5.09
C ILE A 54 6.51 18.99 -4.72
N SER A 55 6.16 19.40 -3.49
CA SER A 55 6.28 20.81 -3.08
C SER A 55 7.74 21.16 -2.71
N SER A 56 8.55 21.34 -3.73
CA SER A 56 10.00 21.58 -3.71
C SER A 56 10.47 22.87 -3.00
N ILE A 57 9.57 23.71 -2.48
CA ILE A 57 9.92 24.95 -1.76
C ILE A 57 9.77 24.81 -0.23
N GLN A 58 8.89 23.94 0.26
CA GLN A 58 8.75 23.65 1.71
C GLN A 58 9.79 22.61 2.20
N PHE A 59 10.43 21.90 1.25
CA PHE A 59 11.42 20.84 1.49
C PHE A 59 12.69 21.30 2.21
N LEU A 60 13.04 22.60 2.13
CA LEU A 60 14.29 23.12 2.68
C LEU A 60 14.22 23.45 4.17
N TYR A 61 13.03 23.64 4.75
CA TYR A 61 12.90 24.04 6.16
C TYR A 61 12.59 22.89 7.12
N ASP A 62 12.12 21.74 6.64
CA ASP A 62 11.81 20.64 7.52
C ASP A 62 12.06 19.27 6.88
N ARG A 63 13.28 18.74 7.09
CA ARG A 63 13.66 17.38 6.68
C ARG A 63 12.89 16.28 7.43
N ARG A 64 12.02 16.60 8.40
CA ARG A 64 11.16 15.63 9.10
C ARG A 64 9.72 15.62 8.58
N THR A 65 9.33 16.56 7.72
CA THR A 65 7.92 16.81 7.36
C THR A 65 7.69 16.62 5.87
N SER A 66 8.07 15.45 5.34
CA SER A 66 7.80 15.17 3.93
C SER A 66 7.62 13.70 3.60
N PHE A 67 6.74 12.94 4.24
CA PHE A 67 6.51 11.57 3.76
C PHE A 67 5.04 11.16 3.88
N ILE A 68 4.20 11.67 2.97
CA ILE A 68 2.76 11.44 2.79
C ILE A 68 1.87 12.31 3.69
N LEU A 69 1.09 13.19 3.05
CA LEU A 69 0.20 14.15 3.71
C LEU A 69 -0.91 13.41 4.47
N ASP A 70 -0.90 13.55 5.79
CA ASP A 70 -2.00 13.09 6.64
C ASP A 70 -3.26 13.91 6.36
N PHE A 71 -4.41 13.24 6.28
CA PHE A 71 -5.72 13.90 6.24
C PHE A 71 -6.33 14.10 7.64
N LEU A 72 -5.67 13.56 8.68
CA LEU A 72 -6.04 13.63 10.08
C LEU A 72 -4.87 14.15 10.92
N ASP A 73 -5.14 15.08 11.83
CA ASP A 73 -4.17 15.53 12.82
C ASP A 73 -3.95 14.44 13.88
N ARG A 74 -2.80 13.76 13.82
CA ARG A 74 -2.45 12.64 14.71
C ARG A 74 -2.30 13.05 16.17
N THR A 75 -2.06 14.33 16.46
CA THR A 75 -1.92 14.81 17.85
C THR A 75 -3.27 14.94 18.56
N LYS A 76 -4.36 15.01 17.79
CA LYS A 76 -5.72 15.21 18.31
C LYS A 76 -6.62 14.00 18.09
N THR A 77 -6.43 13.32 16.95
CA THR A 77 -7.28 12.20 16.56
C THR A 77 -6.45 10.91 16.50
N PRO A 78 -6.66 9.96 17.43
CA PRO A 78 -6.05 8.66 17.30
C PRO A 78 -6.63 7.92 16.09
N ARG A 79 -5.81 7.12 15.42
CA ARG A 79 -6.30 6.20 14.40
C ARG A 79 -7.31 5.23 14.99
N LEU A 80 -8.20 4.74 14.16
CA LEU A 80 -9.06 3.63 14.53
C LEU A 80 -8.30 2.30 14.31
N PRO A 81 -8.18 1.42 15.32
CA PRO A 81 -7.59 0.11 15.10
C PRO A 81 -8.42 -0.73 14.13
N TRP A 82 -7.74 -1.50 13.29
CA TRP A 82 -8.35 -2.48 12.40
C TRP A 82 -8.09 -3.87 12.98
N HIS A 83 -9.16 -4.62 13.26
CA HIS A 83 -9.06 -5.99 13.75
C HIS A 83 -9.83 -6.90 12.80
N ASP A 84 -9.10 -7.81 12.15
CA ASP A 84 -9.64 -8.69 11.12
C ASP A 84 -8.91 -10.03 11.14
N GLN A 85 -9.52 -11.07 10.59
CA GLN A 85 -8.96 -12.42 10.51
C GLN A 85 -8.83 -12.83 9.05
N GLY A 86 -7.59 -13.03 8.61
CA GLY A 86 -7.29 -13.62 7.31
C GLY A 86 -6.94 -15.11 7.40
N MET A 87 -7.04 -15.81 6.27
CA MET A 87 -6.46 -17.15 6.08
C MET A 87 -5.79 -17.24 4.71
N VAL A 88 -4.74 -18.06 4.60
CA VAL A 88 -4.08 -18.37 3.34
C VAL A 88 -4.37 -19.82 2.99
N LEU A 89 -4.86 -20.04 1.77
CA LEU A 89 -5.19 -21.37 1.25
C LEU A 89 -4.23 -21.72 0.13
N ALA A 90 -3.81 -22.99 0.08
CA ALA A 90 -2.89 -23.51 -0.94
C ALA A 90 -3.45 -24.77 -1.60
N GLY A 91 -2.92 -25.11 -2.77
CA GLY A 91 -3.33 -26.31 -3.50
C GLY A 91 -4.66 -26.14 -4.23
N GLU A 92 -5.49 -27.18 -4.22
CA GLU A 92 -6.69 -27.25 -5.06
C GLU A 92 -7.76 -26.24 -4.66
N VAL A 93 -7.92 -25.98 -3.36
CA VAL A 93 -8.87 -24.99 -2.84
C VAL A 93 -8.53 -23.57 -3.33
N ALA A 94 -7.24 -23.25 -3.49
CA ALA A 94 -6.83 -21.98 -4.09
C ALA A 94 -7.25 -21.88 -5.57
N ARG A 95 -7.30 -23.01 -6.30
CA ARG A 95 -7.81 -23.04 -7.68
C ARG A 95 -9.31 -22.77 -7.72
N ASP A 96 -10.08 -23.23 -6.73
CA ASP A 96 -11.52 -22.94 -6.64
C ASP A 96 -11.77 -21.43 -6.48
N LEU A 97 -11.00 -20.76 -5.61
CA LEU A 97 -11.02 -19.30 -5.49
C LEU A 97 -10.61 -18.60 -6.79
N ALA A 98 -9.59 -19.11 -7.48
CA ALA A 98 -9.19 -18.59 -8.78
C ALA A 98 -10.31 -18.73 -9.84
N ARG A 99 -11.03 -19.86 -9.86
CA ARG A 99 -12.19 -20.05 -10.76
C ARG A 99 -13.31 -19.06 -10.43
N HIS A 100 -13.60 -18.81 -9.15
CA HIS A 100 -14.57 -17.78 -8.76
C HIS A 100 -14.18 -16.40 -9.31
N PHE A 101 -12.91 -16.01 -9.16
CA PHE A 101 -12.39 -14.76 -9.70
C PHE A 101 -12.51 -14.68 -11.24
N ILE A 102 -12.07 -15.72 -11.95
CA ILE A 102 -12.12 -15.79 -13.42
C ILE A 102 -13.56 -15.67 -13.94
N SER A 103 -14.50 -16.38 -13.33
CA SER A 103 -15.91 -16.31 -13.70
C SER A 103 -16.45 -14.88 -13.57
N ARG A 104 -16.19 -14.21 -12.44
CA ARG A 104 -16.62 -12.81 -12.23
C ARG A 104 -15.95 -11.84 -13.20
N TRP A 105 -14.66 -12.03 -13.47
CA TRP A 105 -13.91 -11.23 -14.44
C TRP A 105 -14.48 -11.35 -15.86
N ASN A 106 -14.73 -12.58 -16.31
CA ASN A 106 -15.27 -12.84 -17.65
C ASN A 106 -16.68 -12.26 -17.82
N ILE A 107 -17.54 -12.40 -16.82
CA ILE A 107 -18.87 -11.78 -16.83
C ILE A 107 -18.74 -10.26 -16.96
N HIS A 108 -17.89 -9.63 -16.15
CA HIS A 108 -17.75 -8.17 -16.19
C HIS A 108 -17.18 -7.68 -17.53
N LYS A 109 -16.23 -8.41 -18.13
CA LYS A 109 -15.72 -8.08 -19.46
C LYS A 109 -16.81 -8.07 -20.53
N VAL A 110 -17.70 -9.05 -20.52
CA VAL A 110 -18.81 -9.12 -21.49
C VAL A 110 -19.79 -7.98 -21.25
N LEU A 111 -20.25 -7.80 -20.01
CA LEU A 111 -21.23 -6.77 -19.66
C LEU A 111 -20.72 -5.37 -20.01
N THR A 112 -19.48 -5.02 -19.66
CA THR A 112 -18.96 -3.66 -19.93
C THR A 112 -18.86 -3.37 -21.44
N VAL A 113 -18.54 -4.37 -22.26
CA VAL A 113 -18.55 -4.24 -23.72
C VAL A 113 -19.99 -4.05 -24.24
N GLU A 114 -20.94 -4.86 -23.77
CA GLU A 114 -22.35 -4.75 -24.16
C GLU A 114 -22.94 -3.37 -23.78
N TYR A 115 -22.67 -2.88 -22.56
CA TYR A 115 -23.08 -1.54 -22.13
C TYR A 115 -22.46 -0.43 -22.97
N SER A 116 -21.19 -0.58 -23.40
CA SER A 116 -20.52 0.41 -24.24
C SER A 116 -21.03 0.45 -25.68
N ILE A 117 -21.62 -0.64 -26.18
CA ILE A 117 -22.23 -0.71 -27.51
C ILE A 117 -23.69 -0.21 -27.48
N ALA A 118 -24.35 -0.31 -26.32
CA ALA A 118 -25.74 0.10 -26.12
C ALA A 118 -25.91 1.61 -25.80
N GLN A 119 -24.82 2.36 -25.62
CA GLN A 119 -24.80 3.83 -25.50
C GLN A 119 -24.37 4.47 -26.82
#